data_AF-A0A7S3FVR8-F1
#
_entry.id   AF-A0A7S3FVR8-F1
#
_cell.length_a   1.000
_cell.length_b   1.000
_cell.length_c   1.000
_cell.angle_alpha   90.00
_cell.angle_beta   90.00
_cell.angle_gamma   90.00
#
_symmetry.space_group_name_H-M   'P 1'
#
loop_
_entity.id
_entity.type
_entity.pdbx_description
1 polymer ?
#
loop_
_entity_poly.entity_id
_entity_poly.type
_entity_poly.pdbx_seq_one_letter_code
_entity_poly.pdbx_strand_id
1 'polypeptide(L)'
;PPLPTYPCPVARASLLSSSFVRSNKMADGKYHLMSPDEAYAAVGGSLQSSEQWVTQQREKYGSNKLAEAEGRSLLAVVISNFVNPITAILGAVLVLACILEEWIEAIVVV
;
A
#
# COMPACT_ATOMS: atom_id res chain seq x y z
N PRO A 1 -33.45 -6.65 -20.94
CA PRO A 1 -33.50 -8.07 -20.51
C PRO A 1 -33.36 -8.13 -18.98
N PRO A 2 -34.28 -8.77 -18.25
CA PRO A 2 -34.16 -8.88 -16.80
C PRO A 2 -33.07 -9.91 -16.43
N LEU A 3 -32.30 -9.62 -15.37
CA LEU A 3 -31.24 -10.48 -14.85
C LEU A 3 -31.84 -11.73 -14.18
N PRO A 4 -31.18 -12.90 -14.24
CA PRO A 4 -31.68 -14.12 -13.63
C PRO A 4 -31.62 -14.02 -12.10
N THR A 5 -32.79 -14.13 -11.46
CA THR A 5 -32.92 -14.30 -10.01
C THR A 5 -32.62 -15.75 -9.65
N TYR A 6 -31.47 -15.99 -9.03
CA TYR A 6 -31.16 -17.30 -8.45
C TYR A 6 -31.93 -17.47 -7.13
N PRO A 7 -32.77 -18.52 -6.98
CA PRO A 7 -33.41 -18.81 -5.70
C PRO A 7 -32.37 -19.36 -4.72
N CYS A 8 -32.24 -18.73 -3.55
CA CYS A 8 -31.40 -19.23 -2.46
C CYS A 8 -32.04 -20.48 -1.82
N PRO A 9 -31.35 -21.63 -1.74
CA PRO A 9 -31.84 -22.79 -1.01
C PRO A 9 -31.33 -22.72 0.43
N VAL A 10 -31.96 -21.94 1.31
CA VAL A 10 -31.62 -21.95 2.74
C VAL A 10 -32.88 -22.02 3.60
N ALA A 11 -33.49 -23.20 3.59
CA ALA A 11 -34.49 -23.59 4.58
C ALA A 11 -34.34 -25.08 4.92
N ARG A 12 -33.19 -25.48 5.48
CA ARG A 12 -33.05 -26.67 6.34
C ARG A 12 -31.60 -26.87 6.76
N ALA A 13 -31.33 -26.66 8.05
CA ALA A 13 -30.48 -27.50 8.91
C ALA A 13 -29.98 -26.67 10.09
N SER A 14 -30.91 -26.35 11.00
CA SER A 14 -30.57 -26.29 12.41
C SER A 14 -30.07 -27.69 12.82
N LEU A 15 -29.03 -27.73 13.65
CA LEU A 15 -28.41 -28.92 14.28
C LEU A 15 -27.23 -29.52 13.52
N LEU A 16 -26.02 -29.12 13.93
CA LEU A 16 -24.92 -29.99 14.40
C LEU A 16 -23.74 -29.05 14.70
N SER A 17 -23.46 -28.82 15.97
CA SER A 17 -22.46 -29.57 16.74
C SER A 17 -21.11 -28.87 16.71
N SER A 18 -20.93 -28.10 17.76
CA SER A 18 -19.69 -27.73 18.41
C SER A 18 -18.58 -28.78 18.30
N SER A 19 -17.73 -28.70 17.28
CA SER A 19 -16.39 -29.31 17.27
C SER A 19 -15.60 -28.96 16.00
N PHE A 20 -15.16 -27.72 15.82
CA PHE A 20 -14.01 -27.45 14.95
C PHE A 20 -13.35 -26.09 15.25
N VAL A 21 -12.94 -25.90 16.50
CA VAL A 21 -11.87 -24.96 16.80
C VAL A 21 -10.56 -25.61 16.32
N ARG A 22 -10.37 -25.64 14.99
CA ARG A 22 -9.08 -25.99 14.39
C ARG A 22 -8.45 -24.70 13.90
N SER A 23 -7.55 -24.21 14.75
CA SER A 23 -6.42 -23.36 14.37
C SER A 23 -5.99 -23.62 12.93
N ASN A 24 -6.06 -22.60 12.06
CA ASN A 24 -5.05 -22.51 11.02
C ASN A 24 -4.81 -21.08 10.56
N LYS A 25 -3.61 -20.65 10.94
CA LYS A 25 -2.70 -19.71 10.30
C LYS A 25 -2.61 -20.00 8.79
N MET A 26 -3.63 -19.65 8.03
CA MET A 26 -3.64 -19.74 6.57
C MET A 26 -4.27 -18.50 5.99
N ALA A 27 -3.44 -17.52 5.63
CA ALA A 27 -3.78 -16.54 4.60
C ALA A 27 -2.55 -15.75 4.14
N ASP A 28 -1.45 -16.44 3.89
CA ASP A 28 -0.50 -15.94 2.89
C ASP A 28 -1.09 -16.25 1.51
N GLY A 29 -1.78 -15.28 0.91
CA GLY A 29 -1.99 -15.15 -0.53
C GLY A 29 -2.89 -16.14 -1.29
N LYS A 30 -3.48 -17.17 -0.66
CA LYS A 30 -4.22 -18.25 -1.37
C LYS A 30 -5.76 -18.14 -1.36
N TYR A 31 -6.30 -16.93 -1.29
CA TYR A 31 -7.76 -16.72 -1.37
C TYR A 31 -8.36 -17.15 -2.72
N HIS A 32 -7.56 -17.16 -3.79
CA HIS A 32 -8.00 -17.51 -5.15
C HIS A 32 -8.24 -19.01 -5.39
N LEU A 33 -7.88 -19.89 -4.44
CA LEU A 33 -8.10 -21.33 -4.52
C LEU A 33 -9.29 -21.80 -3.66
N MET A 34 -9.86 -20.90 -2.87
CA MET A 34 -10.99 -21.21 -1.98
C MET A 34 -12.30 -21.18 -2.76
N SER A 35 -13.24 -22.04 -2.37
CA SER A 35 -14.62 -21.92 -2.86
C SER A 35 -15.27 -20.63 -2.31
N PRO A 36 -16.29 -20.08 -2.96
CA PRO A 36 -16.95 -18.85 -2.52
C PRO A 36 -17.47 -18.92 -1.08
N ASP A 37 -18.03 -20.06 -0.67
CA ASP A 37 -18.57 -20.26 0.67
C ASP A 37 -17.46 -20.33 1.73
N GLU A 38 -16.33 -20.96 1.42
CA GLU A 38 -15.16 -21.00 2.30
C GLU A 38 -14.51 -19.62 2.44
N ALA A 39 -14.39 -18.87 1.34
CA ALA A 39 -13.86 -17.51 1.38
C ALA A 39 -14.78 -16.59 2.20
N TYR A 40 -16.09 -16.71 2.03
CA TYR A 40 -17.09 -15.96 2.79
C TYR A 40 -17.00 -16.24 4.30
N ALA A 41 -16.87 -17.51 4.68
CA ALA A 41 -16.66 -17.90 6.08
C ALA A 41 -15.31 -17.39 6.63
N ALA A 42 -14.24 -17.44 5.83
CA ALA A 42 -12.90 -17.03 6.24
C ALA A 42 -12.77 -15.51 6.50
N VAL A 43 -13.43 -14.68 5.70
CA VAL A 43 -13.43 -13.21 5.89
C VAL A 43 -14.45 -12.75 6.94
N GLY A 44 -15.26 -13.64 7.48
CA GLY A 44 -16.33 -13.29 8.42
C GLY A 44 -17.46 -12.53 7.74
N GLY A 45 -17.80 -12.93 6.51
CA GLY A 45 -18.87 -12.34 5.72
C GLY A 45 -20.21 -12.39 6.46
N SER A 46 -20.94 -11.27 6.42
CA SER A 46 -22.31 -11.20 6.90
C SER A 46 -23.23 -10.78 5.74
N LEU A 47 -24.49 -11.22 5.77
CA LEU A 47 -25.47 -10.90 4.71
C LEU A 47 -25.80 -9.39 4.67
N GLN A 48 -25.47 -8.66 5.74
CA GLN A 48 -25.58 -7.21 5.83
C GLN A 48 -24.38 -6.65 6.58
N SER A 49 -23.54 -5.89 5.89
CA SER A 49 -22.44 -5.15 6.51
C SER A 49 -22.99 -4.00 7.35
N SER A 50 -23.21 -4.25 8.64
CA SER A 50 -23.60 -3.21 9.58
C SER A 50 -22.47 -2.18 9.77
N GLU A 51 -22.79 -0.94 10.12
CA GLU A 51 -21.78 0.11 10.33
C GLU A 51 -20.76 -0.27 11.42
N GLN A 52 -21.22 -0.99 12.45
CA GLN A 52 -20.37 -1.53 13.51
C GLN A 52 -19.38 -2.56 12.96
N TRP A 53 -19.83 -3.45 12.07
CA TRP A 53 -18.96 -4.43 11.42
C TRP A 53 -17.92 -3.73 10.55
N VAL A 54 -18.33 -2.76 9.73
CA VAL A 54 -17.40 -1.97 8.88
C VAL A 54 -16.34 -1.27 9.72
N THR A 55 -16.71 -0.70 10.88
CA THR A 55 -15.78 -0.02 11.79
C THR A 55 -14.75 -1.00 12.36
N GLN A 56 -15.20 -2.16 12.87
CA GLN A 56 -14.30 -3.20 13.38
C GLN A 56 -13.36 -3.76 12.30
N GLN A 57 -13.85 -3.92 11.06
CA GLN A 57 -13.01 -4.36 9.94
C GLN A 57 -11.98 -3.29 9.55
N ARG A 58 -12.36 -2.01 9.56
CA ARG A 58 -11.46 -0.89 9.26
C ARG A 58 -10.38 -0.72 10.34
N GLU A 59 -10.71 -0.99 11.61
CA GLU A 59 -9.71 -1.06 12.69
C GLU A 59 -8.75 -2.23 12.50
N LYS A 60 -9.25 -3.39 12.07
CA LYS A 60 -8.44 -4.61 11.92
C LYS A 60 -7.54 -4.64 10.68
N TYR A 61 -8.05 -4.19 9.54
CA TYR A 61 -7.35 -4.27 8.25
C TYR A 61 -6.85 -2.91 7.74
N GLY A 62 -7.19 -1.83 8.45
CA GLY A 62 -6.85 -0.48 8.05
C GLY A 62 -7.73 0.07 6.94
N SER A 63 -7.35 1.24 6.45
CA SER A 63 -7.98 1.83 5.27
C SER A 63 -7.52 1.09 4.03
N ASN A 64 -8.45 0.73 3.13
CA ASN A 64 -8.14 0.19 1.80
C ASN A 64 -7.61 1.33 0.89
N LYS A 65 -6.45 1.85 1.24
CA LYS A 65 -5.68 2.82 0.48
C LYS A 65 -4.25 2.33 0.44
N LEU A 66 -3.63 2.37 -0.73
CA LEU A 66 -2.20 2.17 -0.82
C LEU A 66 -1.52 3.31 -0.05
N ALA A 67 -0.42 2.99 0.62
CA ALA A 67 0.42 4.00 1.23
C ALA A 67 0.80 5.01 0.12
N GLU A 68 0.46 6.29 0.34
CA GLU A 68 0.91 7.33 -0.56
C GLU A 68 2.44 7.33 -0.53
N ALA A 69 3.06 7.24 -1.70
CA ALA A 69 4.50 7.37 -1.79
C ALA A 69 4.86 8.75 -1.24
N GLU A 70 5.73 8.81 -0.24
CA GLU A 70 6.25 10.07 0.27
C GLU A 70 6.89 10.83 -0.89
N GLY A 71 6.20 11.85 -1.39
CA GLY A 71 6.71 12.71 -2.44
C GLY A 71 7.97 13.38 -1.92
N ARG A 72 9.12 13.10 -2.53
CA ARG A 72 10.35 13.83 -2.20
C ARG A 72 10.11 15.31 -2.49
N SER A 73 10.34 16.16 -1.50
CA SER A 73 10.23 17.61 -1.67
C SER A 73 11.20 18.08 -2.76
N LEU A 74 10.86 19.15 -3.48
CA LEU A 74 11.71 19.69 -4.55
C LEU A 74 13.13 20.00 -4.04
N LEU A 75 13.26 20.51 -2.81
CA LEU A 75 14.55 20.74 -2.17
C LEU A 75 15.31 19.43 -1.90
N ALA A 76 14.64 18.36 -1.47
CA ALA A 76 15.28 17.07 -1.30
C ALA A 76 15.79 16.51 -2.63
N VAL A 77 15.08 16.75 -3.73
CA VAL A 77 15.54 16.38 -5.08
C VAL A 77 16.76 17.20 -5.48
N VAL A 78 16.76 18.52 -5.27
CA VAL A 78 17.91 19.38 -5.57
C VAL A 78 19.15 18.94 -4.77
N ILE A 79 19.01 18.77 -3.45
CA ILE A 79 20.12 18.33 -2.59
C ILE A 79 20.61 16.94 -3.01
N SER A 80 19.71 16.02 -3.38
CA SER A 80 20.13 14.69 -3.85
C SER A 80 21.02 14.74 -5.10
N ASN A 81 20.88 15.77 -5.94
CA ASN A 81 21.76 15.97 -7.10
C ASN A 81 23.15 16.50 -6.72
N PHE A 82 23.27 17.24 -5.62
CA PHE A 82 24.56 17.69 -5.10
C PHE A 82 25.39 16.57 -4.44
N VAL A 83 24.77 15.44 -4.07
CA VAL A 83 25.46 14.27 -3.49
C VAL A 83 26.13 13.40 -4.58
N ASN A 84 25.92 13.69 -5.86
CA ASN A 84 26.59 12.97 -6.94
C ASN A 84 28.07 13.40 -7.02
N PRO A 85 29.03 12.44 -7.11
CA PRO A 85 30.46 12.74 -7.14
C PRO A 85 30.87 13.72 -8.23
N ILE A 86 30.19 13.71 -9.39
CA ILE A 86 30.48 14.65 -10.48
C ILE A 86 30.12 16.08 -10.06
N THR A 87 28.94 16.27 -9.46
CA THR A 87 28.47 17.57 -8.96
C THR A 87 29.35 18.09 -7.83
N ALA A 88 29.85 17.19 -6.98
CA ALA A 88 30.78 17.56 -5.91
C ALA A 88 32.12 18.08 -6.47
N ILE A 89 32.66 17.46 -7.53
CA ILE A 89 33.88 17.93 -8.19
C ILE A 89 33.66 19.30 -8.82
N LEU A 90 32.54 19.51 -9.53
CA LEU A 90 32.19 20.81 -10.11
C LEU A 90 32.05 21.89 -9.04
N GLY A 91 31.42 21.57 -7.90
CA GLY A 91 31.35 22.46 -6.75
C GLY A 91 32.72 22.81 -6.19
N ALA A 92 33.65 21.86 -6.11
CA ALA A 92 35.02 22.12 -5.67
C ALA A 92 35.79 23.03 -6.64
N VAL A 93 35.64 22.82 -7.96
CA VAL A 93 36.22 23.70 -8.99
C VAL A 93 35.65 25.11 -8.90
N LEU A 94 34.33 25.24 -8.70
CA LEU A 94 33.68 26.54 -8.47
C LEU A 94 34.25 27.26 -7.25
N VAL A 95 34.44 26.54 -6.14
CA VAL A 95 35.04 27.12 -4.91
C VAL A 95 36.48 27.57 -5.15
N LEU A 96 37.28 26.77 -5.87
CA LEU A 96 38.65 27.14 -6.22
C LEU A 96 38.70 28.39 -7.12
N ALA A 97 37.82 28.47 -8.12
CA ALA A 97 37.71 29.64 -9.00
C ALA A 97 37.33 30.92 -8.23
N CYS A 98 36.42 30.81 -7.26
CA CYS A 98 36.07 31.93 -6.38
C CYS A 98 37.25 32.41 -5.51
N ILE A 99 38.08 31.49 -5.00
CA ILE A 99 39.25 31.83 -4.17
C ILE A 99 40.34 32.54 -4.98
N LEU A 100 40.47 32.22 -6.27
CA LEU A 100 41.47 32.81 -7.16
C LEU A 100 41.07 34.20 -7.69
N GLU A 101 39.90 34.74 -7.29
CA GLU A 101 39.33 36.02 -7.76
C GLU A 101 39.22 36.14 -9.28
N GLU A 102 39.20 35.02 -9.99
CA GLU A 102 38.94 34.96 -11.43
C GLU A 102 37.44 34.89 -11.68
N TRP A 103 36.77 36.02 -11.47
CA TRP A 103 35.32 36.18 -11.61
C TRP A 103 34.78 35.73 -12.97
N ILE A 104 35.63 35.75 -14.01
CA ILE A 104 35.28 35.35 -15.38
C ILE A 104 35.24 33.82 -15.51
N GLU A 105 36.18 33.08 -14.91
CA GLU A 105 36.16 31.62 -14.93
C GLU A 105 35.02 31.05 -14.08
N ALA A 106 34.73 31.67 -12.93
CA ALA A 106 33.66 31.25 -12.04
C ALA A 106 32.26 31.29 -12.70
N ILE A 107 32.02 32.22 -13.64
CA ILE A 107 30.74 32.34 -14.37
C ILE A 107 30.62 31.31 -15.50
N VAL A 108 31.73 30.92 -16.14
CA VAL A 108 31.73 29.99 -17.29
C VAL A 108 31.56 28.52 -16.86
N VAL A 109 31.95 28.18 -15.63
CA VAL A 109 31.81 26.81 -15.09
C VAL A 109 30.36 26.45 -14.75
N VAL A 110 29.48 27.45 -14.55
CA VAL A 110 28.07 27.28 -14.14
C VAL A 110 27.10 27.21 -15.31
#